data_AF-A0AAN8JWJ7-F1
#
_entry.id   AF-A0AAN8JWJ7-F1
#
_cell.length_a   1.000
_cell.length_b   1.000
_cell.length_c   1.000
_cell.angle_alpha   90.00
_cell.angle_beta   90.00
_cell.angle_gamma   90.00
#
_symmetry.space_group_name_H-M   'P 1'
#
loop_
_entity.id
_entity.type
_entity.pdbx_description
1 polymer ?
#
loop_
_entity_poly.entity_id
_entity_poly.type
_entity_poly.pdbx_seq_one_letter_code
_entity_poly.pdbx_strand_id
1 'polypeptide(L)'
;MTIKQFQNAQRQSQKKPWFNSACEAKRKEFFTAKKTYKSNQNDENRRKLKGASCEYKKQLKSEFNIYNRNFNQDLKCLKRNNSKEYWKMLTQSKKSSNAFDVSIDSLYDYFRNLNQSNESNFVPGDFSLIDCVVGDNDVINEPITDIEIEYCINNLKNNKSHGIDEILNEYINCTKLTMRYRYM
;
A
#
# COMPACT_ATOMS: atom_id res chain seq x y z
N MET A 1 12.90 -16.33 -50.62
CA MET A 1 12.65 -15.15 -49.76
C MET A 1 11.56 -15.51 -48.78
N THR A 2 11.92 -15.86 -47.55
CA THR A 2 10.98 -16.44 -46.57
C THR A 2 10.40 -15.33 -45.71
N ILE A 3 9.11 -15.02 -45.91
CA ILE A 3 8.36 -14.05 -45.10
C ILE A 3 8.16 -14.67 -43.71
N LYS A 4 8.93 -14.20 -42.73
CA LYS A 4 8.72 -14.56 -41.32
C LYS A 4 7.37 -14.01 -40.89
N GLN A 5 6.44 -14.92 -40.63
CA GLN A 5 5.17 -14.65 -39.97
C GLN A 5 5.46 -13.98 -38.63
N PHE A 6 4.94 -12.76 -38.44
CA PHE A 6 4.89 -12.13 -37.13
C PHE A 6 3.97 -12.97 -36.24
N GLN A 7 4.56 -13.87 -35.47
CA GLN A 7 3.86 -14.57 -34.40
C GLN A 7 3.39 -13.53 -33.39
N ASN A 8 2.07 -13.34 -33.36
CA ASN A 8 1.38 -12.54 -32.38
C ASN A 8 1.67 -13.18 -31.01
N ALA A 9 2.60 -12.60 -30.26
CA ALA A 9 2.95 -13.04 -28.91
C ALA A 9 1.71 -12.87 -28.02
N GLN A 10 0.83 -13.87 -28.03
CA GLN A 10 -0.22 -13.97 -27.04
C GLN A 10 0.48 -14.08 -25.69
N ARG A 11 0.42 -13.00 -24.92
CA ARG A 11 0.77 -12.96 -23.51
C ARG A 11 0.01 -14.08 -22.80
N GLN A 12 0.63 -15.26 -22.67
CA GLN A 12 0.20 -16.29 -21.74
C GLN A 12 0.57 -15.83 -20.32
N SER A 13 0.09 -14.66 -19.89
CA SER A 13 0.03 -14.35 -18.47
C SER A 13 -1.04 -15.26 -17.89
N GLN A 14 -0.67 -16.06 -16.89
CA GLN A 14 -1.58 -16.90 -16.11
C GLN A 14 -2.97 -16.23 -16.01
N LYS A 15 -4.01 -16.91 -16.55
CA LYS A 15 -5.37 -16.36 -16.56
C LYS A 15 -5.74 -16.02 -15.12
N LYS A 16 -5.85 -14.73 -14.82
CA LYS A 16 -6.18 -14.28 -13.47
C LYS A 16 -7.55 -14.85 -13.11
N PRO A 17 -7.70 -15.55 -11.96
CA PRO A 17 -8.93 -16.28 -11.65
C PRO A 17 -10.15 -15.37 -11.46
N TRP A 18 -9.93 -14.09 -11.16
CA TRP A 18 -10.97 -13.07 -11.01
C TRP A 18 -11.34 -12.36 -12.31
N PHE A 19 -10.66 -12.63 -13.43
CA PHE A 19 -10.94 -11.97 -14.70
C PHE A 19 -12.01 -12.76 -15.48
N ASN A 20 -13.25 -12.27 -15.42
CA ASN A 20 -14.43 -12.94 -15.99
C ASN A 20 -14.90 -12.31 -17.33
N SER A 21 -16.01 -12.81 -17.86
CA SER A 21 -16.62 -12.30 -19.11
C SER A 21 -17.03 -10.83 -19.02
N ALA A 22 -17.47 -10.36 -17.85
CA ALA A 22 -17.81 -8.95 -17.63
C ALA A 22 -16.58 -8.03 -17.73
N CYS A 23 -15.44 -8.46 -17.17
CA CYS A 23 -14.17 -7.76 -17.34
C CYS A 23 -13.74 -7.68 -18.81
N GLU A 24 -13.93 -8.78 -19.57
CA GLU A 24 -13.59 -8.82 -20.99
C GLU A 24 -14.52 -7.94 -21.84
N ALA A 25 -15.82 -7.87 -21.51
CA ALA A 25 -16.77 -6.97 -22.17
C ALA A 25 -16.34 -5.50 -22.00
N LYS A 26 -16.08 -5.05 -20.77
CA LYS A 26 -15.60 -3.70 -20.49
C LYS A 26 -14.22 -3.40 -21.08
N ARG A 27 -13.35 -4.41 -21.17
CA ARG A 27 -12.07 -4.31 -21.86
C ARG A 27 -12.28 -4.02 -23.36
N LYS A 28 -13.16 -4.78 -24.03
CA LYS A 28 -13.50 -4.56 -25.44
C LYS A 28 -14.05 -3.15 -25.67
N GLU A 29 -14.99 -2.70 -24.84
CA GLU A 29 -15.54 -1.33 -24.90
C GLU A 29 -14.44 -0.26 -24.80
N PHE A 30 -13.52 -0.39 -23.84
CA PHE A 30 -12.39 0.52 -23.69
C PHE A 30 -11.47 0.53 -24.92
N PHE A 31 -11.11 -0.64 -25.45
CA PHE A 31 -10.24 -0.71 -26.64
C PHE A 31 -10.93 -0.20 -27.90
N THR A 32 -12.24 -0.39 -28.04
CA THR A 32 -13.04 0.22 -29.11
C THR A 32 -13.01 1.74 -29.00
N ALA A 33 -13.34 2.30 -27.83
CA ALA A 33 -13.28 3.75 -27.60
C ALA A 33 -11.87 4.33 -27.85
N LYS A 34 -10.83 3.57 -27.48
CA LYS A 34 -9.43 3.94 -27.73
C LYS A 34 -9.08 3.98 -29.22
N LYS A 35 -9.59 3.02 -30.02
CA LYS A 35 -9.43 3.02 -31.47
C LYS A 35 -10.16 4.21 -32.09
N THR A 36 -11.42 4.44 -31.71
CA THR A 36 -12.22 5.57 -32.20
C THR A 36 -11.56 6.92 -31.92
N TYR A 37 -11.07 7.13 -30.69
CA TYR A 37 -10.33 8.36 -30.35
C TYR A 37 -9.03 8.52 -31.14
N LYS A 38 -8.29 7.43 -31.38
CA LYS A 38 -7.08 7.47 -32.21
C LYS A 38 -7.38 7.85 -33.67
N SER A 39 -8.51 7.40 -34.20
CA SER A 39 -8.94 7.72 -35.57
C SER A 39 -9.53 9.12 -35.70
N ASN A 40 -10.24 9.62 -34.69
CA ASN A 40 -10.84 10.94 -34.68
C ASN A 40 -10.73 11.58 -33.29
N GLN A 41 -9.79 12.50 -33.14
CA GLN A 41 -9.52 13.19 -31.88
C GLN A 41 -10.44 14.39 -31.72
N ASN A 42 -11.58 14.15 -31.07
CA ASN A 42 -12.53 15.20 -30.69
C ASN A 42 -12.96 15.04 -29.22
N ASP A 43 -13.61 16.06 -28.68
CA ASP A 43 -14.00 16.09 -27.27
C ASP A 43 -15.02 15.01 -26.90
N GLU A 44 -15.91 14.65 -27.81
CA GLU A 44 -16.89 13.58 -27.57
C GLU A 44 -16.20 12.22 -27.43
N ASN A 45 -15.29 11.89 -28.33
CA ASN A 45 -14.50 10.67 -28.31
C ASN A 45 -13.56 10.64 -27.11
N ARG A 46 -13.02 11.78 -26.69
CA ARG A 46 -12.23 11.92 -25.46
C ARG A 46 -13.06 11.60 -24.22
N ARG A 47 -14.29 12.11 -24.13
CA ARG A 47 -15.24 11.80 -23.03
C ARG A 47 -15.60 10.32 -23.02
N LYS A 48 -15.93 9.73 -24.18
CA LYS A 48 -16.23 8.30 -24.33
C LYS A 48 -15.06 7.43 -23.88
N LEU A 49 -13.83 7.76 -24.30
CA LEU A 49 -12.62 7.05 -23.86
C LEU A 49 -12.42 7.13 -22.35
N LYS A 50 -12.59 8.31 -21.76
CA LYS A 50 -12.46 8.51 -20.30
C LYS A 50 -13.52 7.71 -19.53
N GLY A 51 -14.77 7.74 -20.00
CA GLY A 51 -15.88 6.96 -19.44
C GLY A 51 -15.61 5.45 -19.48
N ALA A 52 -15.31 4.91 -20.67
CA ALA A 52 -15.01 3.49 -20.84
C ALA A 52 -13.77 3.06 -20.02
N SER A 53 -12.76 3.93 -19.86
CA SER A 53 -11.61 3.66 -19.00
C SER A 53 -11.98 3.56 -17.52
N CYS A 54 -12.84 4.47 -17.05
CA CYS A 54 -13.34 4.47 -15.68
C CYS A 54 -14.15 3.20 -15.39
N GLU A 55 -15.11 2.88 -16.26
CA GLU A 55 -15.95 1.70 -16.13
C GLU A 55 -15.15 0.41 -16.14
N TYR A 56 -14.18 0.28 -17.04
CA TYR A 56 -13.30 -0.87 -17.08
C TYR A 56 -12.51 -1.05 -15.77
N LYS A 57 -11.88 0.02 -15.27
CA LYS A 57 -11.15 -0.03 -13.99
C LYS A 57 -12.07 -0.35 -12.81
N LYS A 58 -13.28 0.21 -12.80
CA LYS A 58 -14.29 -0.06 -11.78
C LYS A 58 -14.69 -1.54 -11.79
N GLN A 59 -14.92 -2.12 -12.97
CA GLN A 59 -15.25 -3.54 -13.11
C GLN A 59 -14.10 -4.42 -12.59
N LEU A 60 -12.86 -4.16 -13.00
CA LEU A 60 -11.70 -4.92 -12.53
C LEU A 60 -11.58 -4.90 -11.00
N LYS A 61 -11.74 -3.73 -10.39
CA LYS A 61 -11.67 -3.57 -8.93
C LYS A 61 -12.81 -4.33 -8.24
N SER A 62 -14.03 -4.26 -8.79
CA SER A 62 -15.19 -4.96 -8.25
C SER A 62 -14.97 -6.48 -8.24
N GLU A 63 -14.61 -7.06 -9.38
CA GLU A 63 -14.40 -8.50 -9.52
C GLU A 63 -13.23 -9.00 -8.67
N PHE A 64 -12.14 -8.23 -8.61
CA PHE A 64 -11.03 -8.53 -7.73
C PHE A 64 -11.45 -8.56 -6.26
N ASN A 65 -12.25 -7.57 -5.83
CA ASN A 65 -12.73 -7.50 -4.44
C ASN A 65 -13.67 -8.67 -4.10
N ILE A 66 -14.56 -9.05 -5.02
CA ILE A 66 -15.47 -10.19 -4.86
C ILE A 66 -14.64 -11.47 -4.71
N TYR A 67 -13.71 -11.71 -5.64
CA TYR A 67 -12.82 -12.85 -5.58
C TYR A 67 -12.04 -12.90 -4.27
N ASN A 68 -11.44 -11.78 -3.87
CA ASN A 68 -10.64 -11.71 -2.64
C ASN A 68 -11.51 -11.93 -1.39
N ARG A 69 -12.75 -11.42 -1.37
CA ARG A 69 -13.68 -11.68 -0.27
C ARG A 69 -14.00 -13.18 -0.16
N ASN A 70 -14.36 -13.81 -1.26
CA ASN A 70 -14.69 -15.23 -1.30
C ASN A 70 -13.48 -16.08 -0.91
N PHE A 71 -12.31 -15.80 -1.48
CA PHE A 71 -11.06 -16.46 -1.15
C PHE A 71 -10.71 -16.36 0.35
N ASN A 72 -10.88 -15.17 0.96
CA ASN A 72 -10.66 -15.01 2.39
C ASN A 72 -11.69 -15.74 3.25
N GLN A 73 -12.94 -15.82 2.80
CA GLN A 73 -13.98 -16.60 3.46
C GLN A 73 -13.66 -18.10 3.41
N ASP A 74 -13.26 -18.60 2.24
CA ASP A 74 -12.83 -19.99 2.06
C ASP A 74 -11.64 -20.31 2.95
N LEU A 75 -10.64 -19.43 3.01
CA LEU A 75 -9.50 -19.58 3.92
C LEU A 75 -9.92 -19.66 5.39
N LYS A 76 -10.86 -18.82 5.84
CA LYS A 76 -11.38 -18.86 7.21
C LYS A 76 -12.10 -20.17 7.51
N CYS A 77 -12.90 -20.66 6.57
CA CYS A 77 -13.59 -21.95 6.69
C CYS A 77 -12.60 -23.12 6.74
N LEU A 78 -11.62 -23.15 5.83
CA LEU A 78 -10.60 -24.19 5.77
C LEU A 78 -9.72 -24.20 7.03
N LYS A 79 -9.37 -23.03 7.58
CA LYS A 79 -8.59 -22.94 8.83
C LYS A 79 -9.24 -23.72 9.97
N ARG A 80 -10.58 -23.69 10.07
CA ARG A 80 -11.34 -24.38 11.14
C ARG A 80 -11.59 -25.85 10.82
N ASN A 81 -11.91 -26.18 9.57
CA ASN A 81 -12.47 -27.48 9.21
C ASN A 81 -11.44 -28.43 8.56
N ASN A 82 -10.37 -27.91 7.95
CA ASN A 82 -9.38 -28.71 7.22
C ASN A 82 -8.03 -27.98 7.14
N SER A 83 -7.20 -28.19 8.17
CA SER A 83 -5.88 -27.56 8.28
C SER A 83 -4.93 -27.94 7.14
N LYS A 84 -5.03 -29.16 6.58
CA LYS A 84 -4.16 -29.63 5.50
C LYS A 84 -4.40 -28.86 4.19
N GLU A 85 -5.65 -28.69 3.77
CA GLU A 85 -5.99 -27.90 2.59
C GLU A 85 -5.71 -26.40 2.79
N TYR A 86 -5.92 -25.88 4.00
CA TYR A 86 -5.52 -24.51 4.35
C TYR A 86 -4.02 -24.26 4.12
N TRP A 87 -3.16 -25.13 4.65
CA TRP A 87 -1.71 -25.02 4.48
C TRP A 87 -1.26 -25.20 3.03
N LYS A 88 -1.95 -26.07 2.28
CA LYS A 88 -1.71 -26.25 0.84
C LYS A 88 -2.01 -24.97 0.04
N MET A 89 -3.12 -24.28 0.33
CA MET A 89 -3.43 -22.99 -0.32
C MET A 89 -2.41 -21.90 0.03
N LEU A 90 -1.94 -21.83 1.28
CA LEU A 90 -0.93 -20.86 1.71
C LEU A 90 0.46 -21.12 1.12
N THR A 91 0.84 -22.38 0.94
CA THR A 91 2.17 -22.74 0.43
C THR A 91 2.27 -22.65 -1.09
N GLN A 92 1.14 -22.75 -1.81
CA GLN A 92 1.08 -22.51 -3.25
C GLN A 92 1.46 -21.07 -3.63
N SER A 93 1.18 -20.07 -2.79
CA SER A 93 1.55 -18.66 -3.04
C SER A 93 3.04 -18.36 -2.80
N LYS A 94 3.77 -19.23 -2.08
CA LYS A 94 5.22 -19.09 -1.84
C LYS A 94 6.08 -19.46 -3.06
N LYS A 95 5.50 -20.03 -4.12
CA LYS A 95 6.21 -20.29 -5.39
C LYS A 95 6.36 -19.05 -6.29
N SER A 96 6.21 -17.86 -5.71
CA SER A 96 6.67 -16.63 -6.34
C SER A 96 8.19 -16.73 -6.51
N SER A 97 8.66 -16.68 -7.75
CA SER A 97 10.07 -16.75 -8.17
C SER A 97 10.94 -15.58 -7.69
N ASN A 98 10.49 -14.85 -6.65
CA ASN A 98 11.19 -13.73 -6.04
C ASN A 98 11.86 -14.15 -4.72
N ALA A 99 12.18 -15.43 -4.54
CA ALA A 99 13.28 -15.78 -3.65
C ALA A 99 14.49 -15.03 -4.22
N PHE A 100 14.91 -13.97 -3.55
CA PHE A 100 16.15 -13.28 -3.86
C PHE A 100 17.24 -14.34 -3.88
N ASP A 101 17.75 -14.64 -5.08
CA ASP A 101 18.83 -15.59 -5.31
C ASP A 101 20.16 -14.93 -4.92
N VAL A 102 20.24 -14.45 -3.68
CA VAL A 102 21.47 -13.97 -3.10
C VAL A 102 22.11 -15.17 -2.44
N SER A 103 23.28 -15.57 -2.95
CA SER A 103 24.02 -16.69 -2.39
C SER A 103 24.40 -16.40 -0.94
N ILE A 104 24.48 -17.46 -0.13
CA ILE A 104 24.96 -17.37 1.25
C ILE A 104 26.36 -16.75 1.29
N ASP A 105 27.19 -17.04 0.29
CA ASP A 105 28.54 -16.47 0.16
C ASP A 105 28.49 -14.96 -0.07
N SER A 106 27.59 -14.45 -0.92
CA SER A 106 27.43 -13.00 -1.12
C SER A 106 26.94 -12.28 0.14
N LEU A 107 26.06 -12.92 0.93
CA LEU A 107 25.67 -12.38 2.24
C LEU A 107 26.83 -12.42 3.22
N TYR A 108 27.57 -13.52 3.27
CA TYR A 108 28.72 -13.69 4.14
C TYR A 108 29.80 -12.64 3.87
N ASP A 109 30.18 -12.44 2.60
CA ASP A 109 31.17 -11.44 2.21
C ASP A 109 30.69 -10.02 2.54
N TYR A 110 29.41 -9.71 2.32
CA TYR A 110 28.84 -8.42 2.70
C TYR A 110 28.95 -8.16 4.21
N PHE A 111 28.50 -9.11 5.04
CA PHE A 111 28.55 -8.95 6.50
C PHE A 111 29.97 -9.03 7.07
N ARG A 112 30.87 -9.77 6.43
CA ARG A 112 32.28 -9.82 6.78
C ARG A 112 33.01 -8.51 6.49
N ASN A 113 32.62 -7.82 5.43
CA ASN A 113 33.25 -6.58 4.99
C ASN A 113 32.59 -5.33 5.60
N LEU A 114 31.43 -5.46 6.24
CA LEU A 114 30.68 -4.36 6.89
C LEU A 114 31.48 -3.60 7.96
N ASN A 115 32.43 -4.26 8.63
CA ASN A 115 33.29 -3.67 9.67
C ASN A 115 34.75 -3.55 9.25
N GLN A 116 35.09 -3.86 8.00
CA GLN A 116 36.44 -3.62 7.47
C GLN A 116 36.51 -2.14 7.08
N SER A 117 36.86 -1.30 8.04
CA SER A 117 37.23 0.08 7.81
C SER A 117 38.42 0.11 6.85
N ASN A 118 38.16 0.43 5.59
CA ASN A 118 39.19 1.04 4.76
C ASN A 118 39.58 2.33 5.47
N GLU A 119 40.77 2.39 6.07
CA GLU A 119 41.35 3.59 6.69
C GLU A 119 41.57 4.76 5.70
N SER A 120 40.96 4.74 4.52
CA SER A 120 41.13 5.76 3.50
C SER A 120 39.85 6.39 2.99
N ASN A 121 38.69 6.18 3.63
CA ASN A 121 37.47 6.93 3.32
C ASN A 121 36.71 7.37 4.57
N PHE A 122 37.41 8.03 5.51
CA PHE A 122 36.76 9.12 6.22
C PHE A 122 36.59 10.28 5.22
N VAL A 123 35.69 10.11 4.25
CA VAL A 123 34.90 11.26 3.83
C VAL A 123 34.15 11.61 5.11
N PRO A 124 34.27 12.84 5.65
CA PRO A 124 33.31 13.32 6.63
C PRO A 124 31.98 13.13 5.95
N GLY A 125 31.32 12.01 6.26
CA GLY A 125 29.99 11.74 5.79
C GLY A 125 29.22 12.95 6.22
N ASP A 126 28.46 13.46 5.28
CA ASP A 126 27.42 14.46 5.44
C ASP A 126 26.33 13.91 6.39
N PHE A 127 26.70 13.41 7.57
CA PHE A 127 26.16 13.99 8.78
C PHE A 127 26.54 15.47 8.72
N SER A 128 25.72 16.23 8.01
CA SER A 128 24.94 17.18 8.77
C SER A 128 24.49 16.43 10.04
N LEU A 129 25.31 16.55 11.09
CA LEU A 129 24.81 17.13 12.30
C LEU A 129 23.82 18.16 11.76
N ILE A 130 22.53 17.79 11.73
CA ILE A 130 21.50 18.81 11.69
C ILE A 130 22.08 19.81 12.67
N ASP A 131 22.30 21.03 12.19
CA ASP A 131 22.39 22.15 13.08
C ASP A 131 21.20 21.94 14.02
N CYS A 132 21.45 21.27 15.15
CA CYS A 132 20.89 21.65 16.40
C CYS A 132 21.46 23.05 16.50
N VAL A 133 20.79 23.96 15.80
CA VAL A 133 20.55 25.28 16.28
C VAL A 133 20.16 24.95 17.71
N VAL A 134 21.12 25.09 18.62
CA VAL A 134 20.85 25.50 19.98
C VAL A 134 20.32 26.93 19.82
N GLY A 135 19.22 27.04 19.09
CA GLY A 135 18.37 28.19 19.02
C GLY A 135 17.63 28.03 20.31
N ASP A 136 17.73 29.08 21.13
CA ASP A 136 17.07 29.17 22.42
C ASP A 136 15.74 28.45 22.34
N ASN A 137 15.69 27.26 22.94
CA ASN A 137 14.50 26.45 22.98
C ASN A 137 13.65 26.99 24.13
N ASP A 138 13.57 28.32 24.28
CA ASP A 138 12.83 28.98 25.35
C ASP A 138 11.35 28.58 25.30
N VAL A 139 10.87 28.19 24.11
CA VAL A 139 9.55 27.60 23.88
C VAL A 139 9.31 26.34 24.73
N ILE A 140 10.32 25.52 25.03
CA ILE A 140 10.13 24.36 25.93
C ILE A 140 10.01 24.75 27.41
N ASN A 141 10.40 25.97 27.76
CA ASN A 141 10.27 26.55 29.10
C ASN A 141 8.99 27.39 29.25
N GLU A 142 8.26 27.63 28.16
CA GLU A 142 6.97 28.32 28.22
C GLU A 142 5.93 27.45 28.94
N PRO A 143 4.99 28.08 29.69
CA PRO A 143 3.92 27.34 30.35
C PRO A 143 3.00 26.69 29.31
N ILE A 144 2.66 25.43 29.52
CA ILE A 144 1.67 24.71 28.69
C ILE A 144 0.32 25.46 28.77
N THR A 145 -0.20 25.84 27.60
CA THR A 145 -1.43 26.61 27.47
C THR A 145 -2.66 25.74 27.25
N ASP A 146 -3.83 26.23 27.64
CA ASP A 146 -5.12 25.55 27.38
C ASP A 146 -5.36 25.32 25.88
N ILE A 147 -4.87 26.22 25.03
CA ILE A 147 -5.03 26.17 23.58
C ILE A 147 -4.25 24.98 23.00
N GLU A 148 -3.03 24.74 23.47
CA GLU A 148 -2.22 23.60 23.06
C GLU A 148 -2.86 22.27 23.47
N ILE A 149 -3.35 22.20 24.71
CA ILE A 149 -4.04 21.00 25.20
C ILE A 149 -5.29 20.73 24.35
N GLU A 150 -6.08 21.75 24.05
CA GLU A 150 -7.27 21.62 23.21
C GLU A 150 -6.92 21.19 21.77
N TYR A 151 -5.84 21.73 21.21
CA TYR A 151 -5.31 21.31 19.91
C TYR A 151 -4.90 19.83 19.92
N CYS A 152 -4.17 19.38 20.94
CA CYS A 152 -3.75 18.00 21.08
C CYS A 152 -4.94 17.04 21.20
N ILE A 153 -5.94 17.37 22.03
CA ILE A 153 -7.14 16.56 22.21
C ILE A 153 -7.92 16.44 20.90
N ASN A 154 -8.13 17.56 20.18
CA ASN A 154 -8.88 17.56 18.93
C ASN A 154 -8.20 16.76 17.80
N ASN A 155 -6.88 16.57 17.88
CA ASN A 155 -6.11 15.76 16.92
C ASN A 155 -6.07 14.26 17.25
N LEU A 156 -6.63 13.84 18.39
CA LEU A 156 -6.73 12.42 18.74
C LEU A 156 -7.68 11.71 17.76
N LYS A 157 -7.19 10.61 17.17
CA LYS A 157 -7.98 9.79 16.24
C LYS A 157 -8.89 8.85 17.03
N ASN A 158 -10.17 8.85 16.71
CA ASN A 158 -11.14 7.89 17.27
C ASN A 158 -10.90 6.46 16.73
N ASN A 159 -11.42 5.46 17.43
CA ASN A 159 -11.33 4.03 17.19
C ASN A 159 -9.88 3.52 17.15
N LYS A 160 -9.03 4.10 17.99
CA LYS A 160 -7.68 3.59 18.25
C LYS A 160 -7.71 2.74 19.52
N SER A 161 -6.85 1.72 19.56
CA SER A 161 -6.63 0.94 20.77
C SER A 161 -6.07 1.85 21.87
N HIS A 162 -6.50 1.60 23.10
CA HIS A 162 -5.96 2.27 24.28
C HIS A 162 -4.49 1.91 24.50
N GLY A 163 -3.80 2.73 25.29
CA GLY A 163 -2.46 2.42 25.78
C GLY A 163 -2.47 1.42 26.93
N ILE A 164 -1.35 1.37 27.66
CA ILE A 164 -1.21 0.59 28.90
C ILE A 164 -2.12 1.12 30.04
N ASP A 165 -2.58 2.36 29.91
CA ASP A 165 -3.49 3.05 30.81
C ASP A 165 -4.96 2.60 30.67
N GLU A 166 -5.28 1.84 29.62
CA GLU A 166 -6.63 1.38 29.29
C GLU A 166 -7.64 2.51 29.00
N ILE A 167 -7.16 3.73 28.68
CA ILE A 167 -8.00 4.88 28.38
C ILE A 167 -8.19 5.02 26.86
N LEU A 168 -9.45 5.11 26.43
CA LEU A 168 -9.81 5.37 25.04
C LEU A 168 -9.82 6.87 24.71
N ASN A 169 -9.41 7.21 23.48
CA ASN A 169 -9.41 8.60 22.99
C ASN A 169 -10.80 9.25 23.06
N GLU A 170 -11.86 8.46 22.88
CA GLU A 170 -13.26 8.89 22.99
C GLU A 170 -13.57 9.42 24.39
N TYR A 171 -13.05 8.79 25.43
CA TYR A 171 -13.27 9.25 26.80
C TYR A 171 -12.59 10.59 27.06
N ILE A 172 -11.38 10.77 26.57
CA ILE A 172 -10.65 12.06 26.67
C ILE A 172 -11.43 13.15 25.91
N ASN A 173 -11.88 12.86 24.69
CA ASN A 173 -12.63 13.80 23.87
C ASN A 173 -13.98 14.21 24.48
N CYS A 174 -14.70 13.28 25.12
CA CYS A 174 -15.99 13.56 25.75
C CYS A 174 -15.86 14.30 27.08
N THR A 175 -14.78 14.07 27.83
CA THR A 175 -14.60 14.64 29.18
C THR A 175 -13.88 15.98 29.20
N LYS A 176 -13.33 16.44 28.06
CA LYS A 176 -12.55 17.69 27.96
C LYS A 176 -13.26 18.92 28.54
N LEU A 177 -14.57 19.05 28.35
CA LEU A 177 -15.35 20.16 28.89
C LEU A 177 -15.42 20.07 30.42
N THR A 178 -15.73 18.90 30.97
CA THR A 178 -15.81 18.67 32.42
C THR A 178 -14.48 18.87 33.13
N MET A 179 -13.37 18.48 32.50
CA MET A 179 -12.02 18.69 33.06
C MET A 179 -11.67 20.18 33.13
N ARG A 180 -12.12 20.98 32.16
CA ARG A 180 -11.87 22.44 32.13
C ARG A 180 -12.60 23.19 33.25
N TYR A 181 -13.86 22.84 33.53
CA TYR A 181 -14.67 23.54 34.53
C TYR A 181 -14.31 23.24 35.99
N ARG A 182 -13.41 22.27 36.26
CA ARG A 182 -13.05 21.88 37.62
C ARG A 182 -11.81 22.61 38.16
N TYR A 183 -11.09 23.32 37.30
CA TYR A 183 -9.83 23.99 37.63
C TYR A 183 -9.81 25.50 37.29
N MET A 184 -10.98 26.08 36.99
CA MET A 184 -11.23 27.52 37.07
C MET A 184 -12.04 27.82 38.32
#